data_AF-A0A395GJ35-F1
#
_entry.id   AF-A0A395GJ35-F1
#
_cell.length_a   1.000
_cell.length_b   1.000
_cell.length_c   1.000
_cell.angle_alpha   90.00
_cell.angle_beta   90.00
_cell.angle_gamma   90.00
#
_symmetry.space_group_name_H-M   'P 1'
#
loop_
_entity.id
_entity.type
_entity.pdbx_description
1 polymer ?
#
loop_
_entity_poly.entity_id
_entity_poly.type
_entity_poly.pdbx_seq_one_letter_code
_entity_poly.pdbx_strand_id
1 'polypeptide(L)'
;MTAHRLRLLREEITYSDAKEKEINLLHRLQYPDQQARFFASLDDRRDWIQAVVAHHLSLNSPKTLTVGHPRGGLQRNKRVLLRIPLPYCIGEAFRPGNGDEKIRCEAATYAWIETNCPDIPIPKLYVFAASTGETFTRLESLPFLMRGIHRLRCWLRSLFKLPVPSCYVRNDSRHLMPCHKPPAGYLLVEYIDESKGSMLSNTWPTQHTSSELRNNFFRDLSRIFLSLAKIPLQKIVDMPRDYTYCTTDAYVASALAAMRAIFPLFFRRDLRRGPFFFTLTDLHQSNILVDKYWHITCLIDLEWGCSLPAEMIQPPHWFTNKAVDQMDAAEYNDIRLEFMNILEEEERALKDTGLTLEPESVSSIMNQTWESGTFWFSLALTSPTGIFSLFHKHIQPIMTKHCPDHGAFHEIMPWYWTTDTVGIARRKLADKKEYDNRLREAFSISNNE
;
A
#
# COMPACT_ATOMS: atom_id res chain seq x y z
N MET A 1 3.80 35.46 22.87
CA MET A 1 3.05 34.31 23.41
C MET A 1 3.33 33.12 22.51
N THR A 2 3.85 32.02 23.03
CA THR A 2 4.05 30.77 22.28
C THR A 2 2.68 30.17 21.96
N ALA A 3 2.38 29.96 20.68
CA ALA A 3 1.13 29.34 20.25
C ALA A 3 0.94 27.98 20.96
N HIS A 4 -0.25 27.70 21.47
CA HIS A 4 -0.57 26.42 22.09
C HIS A 4 -0.44 25.30 21.04
N ARG A 5 0.28 24.23 21.40
CA ARG A 5 0.60 23.11 20.52
C ARG A 5 0.07 21.81 21.10
N LEU A 6 -0.55 21.00 20.25
CA LEU A 6 -0.95 19.65 20.60
C LEU A 6 -0.03 18.63 19.95
N ARG A 7 0.16 17.51 20.63
CA ARG A 7 1.09 16.44 20.19
C ARG A 7 0.36 15.41 19.32
N LEU A 8 0.92 15.14 18.16
CA LEU A 8 0.60 13.98 17.30
C LEU A 8 1.73 12.93 17.43
N LEU A 9 1.59 11.79 16.74
CA LEU A 9 2.60 10.71 16.80
C LEU A 9 4.00 11.13 16.33
N ARG A 10 4.08 12.01 15.33
CA ARG A 10 5.34 12.36 14.65
C ARG A 10 5.73 13.84 14.78
N GLU A 11 4.79 14.69 15.17
CA GLU A 11 4.94 16.14 15.16
C GLU A 11 4.07 16.78 16.24
N GLU A 12 4.34 18.04 16.51
CA GLU A 12 3.43 18.92 17.23
C GLU A 12 2.74 19.84 16.22
N ILE A 13 1.49 20.19 16.48
CA ILE A 13 0.68 20.98 15.57
C ILE A 13 0.03 22.15 16.30
N THR A 14 -0.03 23.31 15.63
CA THR A 14 -0.77 24.49 16.10
C THR A 14 -2.21 24.46 15.57
N TYR A 15 -3.11 25.25 16.16
CA TYR A 15 -4.48 25.34 15.65
C TYR A 15 -4.55 25.89 14.22
N SER A 16 -3.72 26.89 13.88
CA SER A 16 -3.68 27.47 12.53
C SER A 16 -3.31 26.41 11.49
N ASP A 17 -2.31 25.57 11.78
CA ASP A 17 -1.92 24.49 10.89
C ASP A 17 -2.98 23.38 10.87
N ALA A 18 -3.60 23.10 12.01
CA ALA A 18 -4.62 22.07 12.15
C ALA A 18 -5.86 22.36 11.30
N LYS A 19 -6.26 23.63 11.19
CA LYS A 19 -7.42 24.07 10.41
C LYS A 19 -7.27 23.83 8.91
N GLU A 20 -6.04 23.92 8.40
CA GLU A 20 -5.73 23.74 6.97
C GLU A 20 -5.59 22.26 6.57
N LYS A 21 -5.50 21.33 7.53
CA LYS A 21 -5.30 19.90 7.25
C LYS A 21 -6.62 19.19 6.95
N GLU A 22 -6.71 18.55 5.79
CA GLU A 22 -7.87 17.71 5.36
C GLU A 22 -7.90 16.30 6.00
N ILE A 23 -7.46 16.18 7.25
CA ILE A 23 -7.44 14.91 7.99
C ILE A 23 -8.20 15.08 9.30
N ASN A 24 -8.81 14.00 9.80
CA ASN A 24 -9.46 14.00 11.10
C ASN A 24 -8.41 14.05 12.23
N LEU A 25 -8.02 15.26 12.61
CA LEU A 25 -7.03 15.52 13.65
C LEU A 25 -7.53 15.15 15.04
N LEU A 26 -8.82 15.36 15.33
CA LEU A 26 -9.41 14.93 16.62
C LEU A 26 -9.25 13.43 16.85
N HIS A 27 -9.33 12.62 15.80
CA HIS A 27 -9.03 11.19 15.87
C HIS A 27 -7.52 10.95 16.07
N ARG A 28 -6.65 11.62 15.32
CA ARG A 28 -5.19 11.44 15.43
C ARG A 28 -4.59 11.96 16.74
N LEU A 29 -5.23 12.94 17.39
CA LEU A 29 -4.82 13.45 18.70
C LEU A 29 -4.96 12.40 19.81
N GLN A 30 -5.78 11.36 19.60
CA GLN A 30 -5.90 10.24 20.54
C GLN A 30 -4.78 9.20 20.39
N TYR A 31 -4.07 9.22 19.25
CA TYR A 31 -3.07 8.20 18.92
C TYR A 31 -1.88 8.17 19.87
N PRO A 32 -1.32 9.29 20.37
CA PRO A 32 -0.20 9.24 21.32
C PRO A 32 -0.54 8.47 22.60
N ASP A 33 -1.72 8.72 23.18
CA ASP A 33 -2.16 8.04 24.40
C ASP A 33 -2.46 6.55 24.14
N GLN A 34 -3.14 6.26 23.03
CA GLN A 34 -3.42 4.88 22.60
C GLN A 34 -2.13 4.11 22.31
N GLN A 35 -1.15 4.76 21.68
CA GLN A 35 0.19 4.21 21.46
C GLN A 35 0.88 3.91 22.78
N ALA A 36 0.94 4.87 23.70
CA ALA A 36 1.60 4.68 25.00
C ALA A 36 1.01 3.49 25.77
N ARG A 37 -0.33 3.39 25.83
CA ARG A 37 -1.03 2.25 26.46
C ARG A 37 -0.72 0.92 25.77
N PHE A 38 -0.72 0.92 24.43
CA PHE A 38 -0.44 -0.29 23.66
C PHE A 38 1.01 -0.77 23.86
N PHE A 39 1.98 0.13 23.76
CA PHE A 39 3.40 -0.21 23.96
C PHE A 39 3.68 -0.65 25.40
N ALA A 40 3.10 0.01 26.41
CA ALA A 40 3.19 -0.45 27.80
C ALA A 40 2.66 -1.90 27.93
N SER A 41 1.52 -2.19 27.31
CA SER A 41 0.96 -3.54 27.32
C SER A 41 1.82 -4.58 26.59
N LEU A 42 2.65 -4.17 25.62
CA LEU A 42 3.61 -5.06 24.96
C LEU A 42 4.85 -5.25 25.83
N ASP A 43 5.30 -4.20 26.51
CA ASP A 43 6.41 -4.26 27.45
C ASP A 43 6.11 -5.19 28.64
N ASP A 44 4.89 -5.15 29.19
CA ASP A 44 4.41 -6.08 30.21
C ASP A 44 4.39 -7.54 29.72
N ARG A 45 4.46 -7.75 28.40
CA ARG A 45 4.42 -9.07 27.74
C ARG A 45 5.72 -9.41 27.02
N ARG A 46 6.85 -8.83 27.42
CA ARG A 46 8.18 -9.15 26.86
C ARG A 46 8.53 -10.64 26.93
N ASP A 47 8.22 -11.31 28.04
CA ASP A 47 8.47 -12.74 28.20
C ASP A 47 7.67 -13.57 27.17
N TRP A 48 6.44 -13.15 26.87
CA TRP A 48 5.62 -13.76 25.83
C TRP A 48 6.24 -13.53 24.44
N ILE A 49 6.68 -12.30 24.13
CA ILE A 49 7.36 -11.98 22.86
C ILE A 49 8.59 -12.87 22.68
N GLN A 50 9.44 -12.98 23.72
CA GLN A 50 10.63 -13.82 23.70
C GLN A 50 10.27 -15.30 23.51
N ALA A 51 9.26 -15.82 24.22
CA ALA A 51 8.83 -17.21 24.09
C ALA A 51 8.32 -17.52 22.68
N VAL A 52 7.49 -16.65 22.11
CA VAL A 52 6.93 -16.78 20.76
C VAL A 52 8.04 -16.78 19.71
N VAL A 53 8.93 -15.80 19.76
CA VAL A 53 10.03 -15.69 18.78
C VAL A 53 11.01 -16.85 18.93
N ALA A 54 11.35 -17.25 20.17
CA ALA A 54 12.24 -18.39 20.41
C ALA A 54 11.66 -19.69 19.87
N HIS A 55 10.36 -19.94 20.11
CA HIS A 55 9.66 -21.11 19.59
C HIS A 55 9.72 -21.18 18.06
N HIS A 56 9.38 -20.07 17.39
CA HIS A 56 9.34 -20.00 15.93
C HIS A 56 10.72 -20.11 15.27
N LEU A 57 11.76 -19.64 15.96
CA LEU A 57 13.14 -19.78 15.52
C LEU A 57 13.82 -21.06 16.01
N SER A 58 13.08 -21.96 16.69
CA SER A 58 13.60 -23.21 17.27
C SER A 58 14.82 -22.99 18.19
N LEU A 59 14.80 -21.92 18.98
CA LEU A 59 15.85 -21.61 19.95
C LEU A 59 15.61 -22.39 21.26
N ASN A 60 16.68 -22.95 21.81
CA ASN A 60 16.62 -23.76 23.04
C ASN A 60 16.21 -22.95 24.29
N SER A 61 16.34 -21.62 24.27
CA SER A 61 15.98 -20.78 25.42
C SER A 61 15.54 -19.37 25.00
N PRO A 62 14.37 -18.89 25.48
CA PRO A 62 13.89 -17.53 25.26
C PRO A 62 14.83 -16.45 25.84
N LYS A 63 15.63 -16.79 26.85
CA LYS A 63 16.56 -15.86 27.53
C LYS A 63 17.72 -15.38 26.65
N THR A 64 17.90 -16.00 25.48
CA THR A 64 18.91 -15.59 24.48
C THR A 64 18.46 -14.42 23.61
N LEU A 65 17.18 -14.05 23.68
CA LEU A 65 16.60 -12.98 22.87
C LEU A 65 16.53 -11.67 23.65
N THR A 66 17.05 -10.60 23.06
CA THR A 66 16.87 -9.24 23.56
C THR A 66 15.79 -8.55 22.74
N VAL A 67 14.69 -8.16 23.38
CA VAL A 67 13.65 -7.33 22.74
C VAL A 67 14.14 -5.88 22.73
N GLY A 68 14.58 -5.42 21.57
CA GLY A 68 15.00 -4.04 21.35
C GLY A 68 13.91 -3.21 20.70
N HIS A 69 13.92 -1.90 20.95
CA HIS A 69 13.16 -0.96 20.12
C HIS A 69 13.84 -0.74 18.76
N PRO A 70 13.09 -0.35 17.72
CA PRO A 70 13.61 -0.20 16.35
C PRO A 70 14.80 0.77 16.21
N ARG A 71 15.00 1.66 17.19
CA ARG A 71 16.08 2.67 17.23
C ARG A 71 17.27 2.26 18.10
N GLY A 72 17.54 0.96 18.23
CA GLY A 72 18.70 0.44 18.95
C GLY A 72 19.93 0.31 18.02
N GLY A 73 21.09 0.76 18.50
CA GLY A 73 22.35 0.74 17.74
C GLY A 73 22.84 -0.66 17.34
N LEU A 74 23.88 -0.66 16.48
CA LEU A 74 24.48 -1.80 15.81
C LEU A 74 24.78 -2.97 16.78
N GLN A 75 24.05 -4.08 16.64
CA GLN A 75 24.38 -5.36 17.29
C GLN A 75 24.82 -6.40 16.25
N ARG A 76 25.87 -7.16 16.58
CA ARG A 76 26.50 -8.20 15.76
C ARG A 76 25.68 -9.49 15.56
N ASN A 77 24.47 -9.58 16.13
CA ASN A 77 23.65 -10.80 16.12
C ASN A 77 22.57 -10.79 15.02
N LYS A 78 22.10 -11.98 14.61
CA LYS A 78 20.95 -12.12 13.70
C LYS A 78 19.73 -11.43 14.32
N ARG A 79 19.14 -10.50 13.58
CA ARG A 79 17.95 -9.74 13.96
C ARG A 79 16.73 -10.23 13.18
N VAL A 80 15.58 -10.19 13.83
CA VAL A 80 14.26 -10.44 13.23
C VAL A 80 13.32 -9.33 13.66
N LEU A 81 12.35 -9.01 12.82
CA LEU A 81 11.34 -8.00 13.09
C LEU A 81 10.02 -8.68 13.43
N LEU A 82 9.50 -8.41 14.63
CA LEU A 82 8.13 -8.77 14.99
C LEU A 82 7.20 -7.58 14.66
N ARG A 83 6.35 -7.75 13.65
CA ARG A 83 5.34 -6.75 13.28
C ARG A 83 4.01 -7.11 13.95
N ILE A 84 3.44 -6.16 14.68
CA ILE A 84 2.13 -6.28 15.30
C ILE A 84 1.29 -5.10 14.80
N PRO A 85 0.10 -5.33 14.19
CA PRO A 85 -0.77 -4.25 13.78
C PRO A 85 -1.13 -3.35 14.96
N LEU A 86 -1.15 -2.03 14.73
CA LEU A 86 -1.55 -1.04 15.72
C LEU A 86 -3.08 -0.96 15.76
N PRO A 87 -3.76 -1.49 16.80
CA PRO A 87 -5.23 -1.67 16.78
C PRO A 87 -5.99 -0.36 16.57
N TYR A 88 -5.43 0.74 17.08
CA TYR A 88 -5.99 2.08 16.98
C TYR A 88 -5.84 2.73 15.59
N CYS A 89 -4.92 2.28 14.75
CA CYS A 89 -4.75 2.79 13.38
C CYS A 89 -5.60 2.03 12.36
N ILE A 90 -5.95 0.77 12.66
CA ILE A 90 -6.62 -0.15 11.74
C ILE A 90 -8.12 -0.28 12.00
N GLY A 91 -8.63 0.40 13.03
CA GLY A 91 -10.05 0.39 13.32
C GLY A 91 -10.58 -0.84 14.03
N GLU A 92 -9.71 -1.57 14.73
CA GLU A 92 -10.08 -2.81 15.42
C GLU A 92 -11.24 -2.61 16.40
N ALA A 93 -11.31 -1.44 17.04
CA ALA A 93 -12.36 -1.10 18.00
C ALA A 93 -13.76 -0.97 17.37
N PHE A 94 -13.85 -0.51 16.11
CA PHE A 94 -15.14 -0.32 15.43
C PHE A 94 -15.49 -1.49 14.49
N ARG A 95 -14.49 -2.20 13.97
CA ARG A 95 -14.63 -3.42 13.17
C ARG A 95 -13.62 -4.46 13.64
N PRO A 96 -14.00 -5.31 14.62
CA PRO A 96 -13.16 -6.40 15.10
C PRO A 96 -12.78 -7.37 13.97
N GLY A 97 -11.52 -7.81 13.94
CA GLY A 97 -10.97 -8.69 12.91
C GLY A 97 -10.18 -7.97 11.81
N ASN A 98 -10.17 -6.63 11.79
CA ASN A 98 -9.36 -5.86 10.83
C ASN A 98 -7.85 -6.17 10.98
N GLY A 99 -7.37 -6.40 12.20
CA GLY A 99 -5.97 -6.76 12.45
C GLY A 99 -5.59 -8.09 11.84
N ASP A 100 -6.45 -9.11 11.99
CA ASP A 100 -6.22 -10.42 11.40
C ASP A 100 -6.37 -10.39 9.88
N GLU A 101 -7.28 -9.59 9.35
CA GLU A 101 -7.39 -9.38 7.90
C GLU A 101 -6.12 -8.75 7.35
N LYS A 102 -5.61 -7.68 7.97
CA LYS A 102 -4.36 -7.03 7.55
C LYS A 102 -3.19 -8.01 7.51
N ILE A 103 -3.03 -8.84 8.54
CA ILE A 103 -1.96 -9.84 8.61
C ILE A 103 -2.11 -10.88 7.51
N ARG A 104 -3.33 -11.36 7.25
CA ARG A 104 -3.60 -12.34 6.19
C ARG A 104 -3.34 -11.75 4.81
N CYS A 105 -3.71 -10.50 4.56
CA CYS A 105 -3.41 -9.80 3.31
C CYS A 105 -1.90 -9.68 3.06
N GLU A 106 -1.14 -9.23 4.06
CA GLU A 106 0.32 -9.10 3.95
C GLU A 106 0.98 -10.48 3.73
N ALA A 107 0.59 -11.48 4.52
CA ALA A 107 1.12 -12.84 4.39
C ALA A 107 0.77 -13.49 3.03
N ALA A 108 -0.42 -13.21 2.48
CA ALA A 108 -0.81 -13.68 1.16
C ALA A 108 0.05 -13.05 0.06
N THR A 109 0.37 -11.75 0.18
CA THR A 109 1.28 -11.06 -0.75
C THR A 109 2.68 -11.68 -0.72
N TYR A 110 3.25 -11.91 0.48
CA TYR A 110 4.52 -12.64 0.62
C TYR A 110 4.48 -14.00 -0.08
N ALA A 111 3.46 -14.81 0.24
CA ALA A 111 3.32 -16.15 -0.33
C ALA A 111 3.20 -16.13 -1.86
N TRP A 112 2.49 -15.15 -2.42
CA TRP A 112 2.32 -15.02 -3.87
C TRP A 112 3.62 -14.62 -4.55
N ILE A 113 4.30 -13.57 -4.09
CA ILE A 113 5.56 -13.08 -4.70
C ILE A 113 6.66 -14.14 -4.58
N GLU A 114 6.85 -14.76 -3.41
CA GLU A 114 7.89 -15.79 -3.22
C GLU A 114 7.71 -17.02 -4.13
N THR A 115 6.46 -17.34 -4.49
CA THR A 115 6.14 -18.49 -5.34
C THR A 115 6.26 -18.16 -6.82
N ASN A 116 5.79 -16.96 -7.22
CA ASN A 116 5.57 -16.62 -8.62
C ASN A 116 6.63 -15.68 -9.21
N CYS A 117 7.26 -14.85 -8.37
CA CYS A 117 8.22 -13.83 -8.77
C CYS A 117 9.46 -13.87 -7.85
N PRO A 118 10.21 -15.00 -7.80
CA PRO A 118 11.32 -15.19 -6.89
C PRO A 118 12.53 -14.27 -7.18
N ASP A 119 12.54 -13.61 -8.33
CA ASP A 119 13.49 -12.59 -8.74
C ASP A 119 13.25 -11.22 -8.07
N ILE A 120 12.04 -10.97 -7.55
CA ILE A 120 11.73 -9.74 -6.84
C ILE A 120 12.30 -9.82 -5.41
N PRO A 121 13.22 -8.93 -5.03
CA PRO A 121 13.84 -8.99 -3.72
C PRO A 121 12.86 -8.49 -2.65
N ILE A 122 12.40 -9.40 -1.79
CA ILE A 122 11.53 -9.09 -0.63
C ILE A 122 12.11 -9.71 0.65
N PRO A 123 11.81 -9.17 1.85
CA PRO A 123 12.24 -9.75 3.11
C PRO A 123 11.70 -11.17 3.27
N LYS A 124 12.41 -12.06 3.95
CA LYS A 124 11.83 -13.37 4.29
C LYS A 124 10.76 -13.22 5.35
N LEU A 125 9.54 -13.63 5.04
CA LEU A 125 8.52 -13.89 6.05
C LEU A 125 8.78 -15.29 6.66
N TYR A 126 8.99 -15.34 7.97
CA TYR A 126 9.23 -16.58 8.70
C TYR A 126 7.93 -17.16 9.23
N VAL A 127 7.07 -16.31 9.82
CA VAL A 127 5.84 -16.71 10.50
C VAL A 127 4.79 -15.62 10.37
N PHE A 128 3.53 -16.02 10.27
CA PHE A 128 2.40 -15.14 10.60
C PHE A 128 1.41 -15.87 11.49
N ALA A 129 0.75 -15.13 12.37
CA ALA A 129 -0.25 -15.65 13.29
C ALA A 129 -1.44 -14.70 13.41
N ALA A 130 -2.63 -15.26 13.48
CA ALA A 130 -3.86 -14.53 13.77
C ALA A 130 -4.09 -14.41 15.28
N SER A 131 -4.91 -13.44 15.69
CA SER A 131 -5.34 -13.24 17.07
C SER A 131 -6.10 -14.45 17.66
N THR A 132 -6.64 -15.31 16.79
CA THR A 132 -7.27 -16.58 17.13
C THR A 132 -6.30 -17.64 17.66
N GLY A 133 -4.98 -17.42 17.49
CA GLY A 133 -3.91 -18.36 17.82
C GLY A 133 -3.52 -19.28 16.65
N GLU A 134 -4.20 -19.18 15.51
CA GLU A 134 -3.79 -19.88 14.29
C GLU A 134 -2.46 -19.33 13.81
N THR A 135 -1.46 -20.21 13.71
CA THR A 135 -0.10 -19.83 13.34
C THR A 135 0.38 -20.62 12.14
N PHE A 136 1.10 -19.94 11.24
CA PHE A 136 1.62 -20.48 10.01
C PHE A 136 3.12 -20.20 9.94
N THR A 137 3.91 -21.24 9.71
CA THR A 137 5.37 -21.18 9.69
C THR A 137 5.88 -21.52 8.29
N ARG A 138 6.92 -20.82 7.84
CA ARG A 138 7.61 -21.13 6.58
C ARG A 138 8.16 -22.55 6.61
N LEU A 139 7.97 -23.29 5.50
CA LEU A 139 8.34 -24.70 5.36
C LEU A 139 9.80 -24.99 5.73
N GLU A 140 10.72 -24.10 5.36
CA GLU A 140 12.17 -24.24 5.61
C GLU A 140 12.54 -24.21 7.09
N SER A 141 11.69 -23.65 7.95
CA SER A 141 11.90 -23.58 9.39
C SER A 141 11.35 -24.81 10.13
N LEU A 142 10.60 -25.69 9.47
CA LEU A 142 9.96 -26.86 10.10
C LEU A 142 10.89 -28.09 10.17
N PRO A 143 10.61 -29.10 11.02
CA PRO A 143 11.34 -30.36 11.02
C PRO A 143 11.27 -31.11 9.69
N PHE A 144 12.30 -31.92 9.37
CA PHE A 144 12.43 -32.62 8.09
C PHE A 144 11.22 -33.47 7.71
N LEU A 145 10.62 -34.16 8.68
CA LEU A 145 9.42 -34.99 8.47
C LEU A 145 8.23 -34.16 7.96
N MET A 146 7.98 -33.01 8.59
CA MET A 146 6.90 -32.11 8.17
C MET A 146 7.16 -31.52 6.78
N ARG A 147 8.43 -31.23 6.45
CA ARG A 147 8.81 -30.83 5.09
C ARG A 147 8.49 -31.91 4.07
N GLY A 148 8.82 -33.17 4.38
CA GLY A 148 8.52 -34.33 3.54
C GLY A 148 7.03 -34.51 3.31
N ILE A 149 6.22 -34.48 4.38
CA ILE A 149 4.75 -34.61 4.30
C ILE A 149 4.13 -33.50 3.47
N HIS A 150 4.57 -32.25 3.66
CA HIS A 150 4.05 -31.12 2.90
C HIS A 150 4.45 -31.20 1.42
N ARG A 151 5.71 -31.56 1.10
CA ARG A 151 6.14 -31.77 -0.29
C ARG A 151 5.33 -32.88 -0.97
N LEU A 152 5.07 -33.98 -0.27
CA LEU A 152 4.22 -35.07 -0.76
C LEU A 152 2.78 -34.58 -1.01
N ARG A 153 2.21 -33.79 -0.10
CA ARG A 153 0.88 -33.19 -0.27
C ARG A 153 0.82 -32.27 -1.50
N CYS A 154 1.84 -31.43 -1.70
CA CYS A 154 1.91 -30.55 -2.87
C CYS A 154 2.07 -31.34 -4.16
N TRP A 155 2.92 -32.38 -4.16
CA TRP A 155 3.10 -33.27 -5.31
C TRP A 155 1.81 -34.02 -5.68
N LEU A 156 1.12 -34.62 -4.69
CA LEU A 156 -0.15 -35.30 -4.90
C LEU A 156 -1.22 -34.34 -5.47
N ARG A 157 -1.35 -33.13 -4.89
CA ARG A 157 -2.33 -32.15 -5.37
C ARG A 157 -2.02 -31.66 -6.78
N SER A 158 -0.75 -31.46 -7.10
CA SER A 158 -0.29 -31.13 -8.45
C SER A 158 -0.66 -32.23 -9.46
N LEU A 159 -0.46 -33.50 -9.09
CA LEU A 159 -0.85 -34.66 -9.91
C LEU A 159 -2.35 -34.66 -10.25
N PHE A 160 -3.20 -34.24 -9.31
CA PHE A 160 -4.65 -34.12 -9.49
C PHE A 160 -5.11 -32.75 -10.05
N LYS A 161 -4.19 -31.86 -10.48
CA LYS A 161 -4.48 -30.49 -10.93
C LYS A 161 -5.30 -29.66 -9.91
N LEU A 162 -5.14 -29.97 -8.63
CA LEU A 162 -5.74 -29.23 -7.52
C LEU A 162 -4.85 -28.04 -7.11
N PRO A 163 -5.42 -26.96 -6.54
CA PRO A 163 -4.65 -25.84 -6.05
C PRO A 163 -3.57 -26.28 -5.07
N VAL A 164 -2.31 -25.95 -5.35
CA VAL A 164 -1.16 -26.33 -4.52
C VAL A 164 -1.06 -25.34 -3.33
N PRO A 165 -0.94 -25.83 -2.09
CA PRO A 165 -0.75 -24.97 -0.92
C PRO A 165 0.54 -24.14 -1.03
N SER A 166 0.56 -22.96 -0.41
CA SER A 166 1.77 -22.15 -0.31
C SER A 166 2.83 -22.80 0.59
N CYS A 167 4.03 -22.21 0.62
CA CYS A 167 5.15 -22.63 1.46
C CYS A 167 4.93 -22.38 2.97
N TYR A 168 3.76 -21.87 3.38
CA TYR A 168 3.41 -21.63 4.77
C TYR A 168 2.50 -22.73 5.28
N VAL A 169 2.96 -23.46 6.29
CA VAL A 169 2.25 -24.61 6.86
C VAL A 169 1.68 -24.22 8.21
N ARG A 170 0.41 -24.55 8.42
CA ARG A 170 -0.25 -24.39 9.71
C ARG A 170 0.51 -25.21 10.77
N ASN A 171 0.97 -24.54 11.81
CA ASN A 171 1.63 -25.15 12.96
C ASN A 171 0.82 -24.79 14.21
N ASP A 172 -0.01 -25.73 14.66
CA ASP A 172 -0.92 -25.51 15.77
C ASP A 172 -0.19 -25.72 17.11
N SER A 173 0.58 -24.70 17.52
CA SER A 173 1.35 -24.71 18.77
C SER A 173 0.57 -24.15 19.96
N ARG A 174 -0.77 -24.12 19.91
CA ARG A 174 -1.65 -23.57 20.97
C ARG A 174 -1.38 -24.15 22.37
N HIS A 175 -0.89 -25.39 22.44
CA HIS A 175 -0.56 -26.06 23.70
C HIS A 175 0.85 -25.78 24.23
N LEU A 176 1.75 -25.22 23.41
CA LEU A 176 3.16 -24.97 23.74
C LEU A 176 3.42 -23.50 24.10
N MET A 177 2.43 -22.62 23.93
CA MET A 177 2.55 -21.20 24.21
C MET A 177 2.11 -20.89 25.65
N PRO A 178 2.90 -20.12 26.44
CA PRO A 178 2.60 -19.81 27.84
C PRO A 178 1.30 -19.03 28.09
N CYS A 179 0.63 -18.53 27.04
CA CYS A 179 -0.53 -17.64 27.16
C CYS A 179 -1.70 -18.16 26.31
N HIS A 180 -2.89 -18.25 26.91
CA HIS A 180 -4.08 -18.85 26.30
C HIS A 180 -4.66 -18.08 25.09
N LYS A 181 -4.17 -16.86 24.79
CA LYS A 181 -4.47 -16.14 23.54
C LYS A 181 -3.42 -15.05 23.26
N PRO A 182 -2.91 -14.91 22.02
CA PRO A 182 -2.06 -13.77 21.69
C PRO A 182 -2.87 -12.46 21.77
N PRO A 183 -2.26 -11.35 22.21
CA PRO A 183 -2.97 -10.08 22.38
C PRO A 183 -3.41 -9.45 21.04
N ALA A 184 -2.72 -9.80 19.96
CA ALA A 184 -3.02 -9.45 18.58
C ALA A 184 -2.34 -10.48 17.68
N GLY A 185 -2.77 -10.57 16.42
CA GLY A 185 -1.98 -11.28 15.42
C GLY A 185 -0.62 -10.59 15.20
N TYR A 186 0.33 -11.32 14.61
CA TYR A 186 1.68 -10.80 14.34
C TYR A 186 2.32 -11.46 13.12
N LEU A 187 3.34 -10.80 12.56
CA LEU A 187 4.26 -11.35 11.57
C LEU A 187 5.69 -11.35 12.11
N LEU A 188 6.45 -12.40 11.82
CA LEU A 188 7.87 -12.48 12.07
C LEU A 188 8.61 -12.42 10.73
N VAL A 189 9.30 -11.31 10.48
CA VAL A 189 9.92 -10.98 9.19
C VAL A 189 11.43 -10.81 9.37
N GLU A 190 12.18 -11.04 8.31
CA GLU A 190 13.60 -10.69 8.23
C GLU A 190 13.83 -9.22 8.55
N TYR A 191 14.81 -8.96 9.42
CA TYR A 191 15.30 -7.61 9.64
C TYR A 191 16.28 -7.24 8.52
N ILE A 192 15.95 -6.22 7.73
CA ILE A 192 16.84 -5.69 6.71
C ILE A 192 17.76 -4.65 7.35
N ASP A 193 19.06 -4.93 7.36
CA ASP A 193 20.08 -4.04 7.92
C ASP A 193 20.44 -2.92 6.94
N GLU A 194 20.94 -1.80 7.45
CA GLU A 194 21.39 -0.65 6.66
C GLU A 194 22.50 -1.03 5.67
N SER A 195 23.29 -2.07 5.97
CA SER A 195 24.28 -2.63 5.04
C SER A 195 23.66 -3.22 3.76
N LYS A 196 22.39 -3.62 3.77
CA LYS A 196 21.67 -4.16 2.60
C LYS A 196 21.05 -3.08 1.72
N GLY A 197 21.00 -1.83 2.17
CA GLY A 197 20.44 -0.73 1.41
C GLY A 197 19.80 0.33 2.29
N SER A 198 19.53 1.48 1.68
CA SER A 198 18.86 2.62 2.31
C SER A 198 17.53 2.91 1.61
N MET A 199 16.57 3.51 2.32
CA MET A 199 15.28 3.88 1.72
C MET A 199 15.49 4.87 0.58
N LEU A 200 14.87 4.62 -0.58
CA LEU A 200 14.95 5.49 -1.75
C LEU A 200 14.47 6.90 -1.39
N SER A 201 13.46 7.04 -0.53
CA SER A 201 12.95 8.33 -0.03
C SER A 201 14.01 9.21 0.64
N ASN A 202 15.10 8.63 1.15
CA ASN A 202 16.18 9.39 1.78
C ASN A 202 17.10 10.07 0.76
N THR A 203 17.21 9.53 -0.46
CA THR A 203 18.14 10.00 -1.49
C THR A 203 17.44 10.61 -2.70
N TRP A 204 16.21 10.15 -3.03
CA TRP A 204 15.42 10.59 -4.18
C TRP A 204 15.29 12.12 -4.29
N PRO A 205 14.86 12.87 -3.26
CA PRO A 205 14.66 14.32 -3.39
C PRO A 205 15.92 15.07 -3.82
N THR A 206 17.10 14.56 -3.45
CA THR A 206 18.39 15.21 -3.72
C THR A 206 19.12 14.67 -4.95
N GLN A 207 18.89 13.42 -5.34
CA GLN A 207 19.70 12.72 -6.33
C GLN A 207 18.92 12.27 -7.58
N HIS A 208 17.59 12.44 -7.62
CA HIS A 208 16.76 12.05 -8.78
C HIS A 208 17.11 12.77 -10.07
N THR A 209 17.89 13.86 -10.04
CA THR A 209 18.37 14.54 -11.25
C THR A 209 19.50 13.78 -11.96
N SER A 210 20.15 12.81 -11.29
CA SER A 210 21.21 11.98 -11.87
C SER A 210 20.63 10.94 -12.82
N SER A 211 20.95 11.05 -14.11
CA SER A 211 20.50 10.10 -15.14
C SER A 211 21.07 8.69 -14.95
N GLU A 212 22.31 8.56 -14.45
CA GLU A 212 22.93 7.25 -14.21
C GLU A 212 22.19 6.48 -13.11
N LEU A 213 21.91 7.13 -11.99
CA LEU A 213 21.18 6.52 -10.88
C LEU A 213 19.73 6.19 -11.30
N ARG A 214 19.05 7.10 -12.00
CA ARG A 214 17.72 6.84 -12.56
C ARG A 214 17.72 5.65 -13.51
N ASN A 215 18.72 5.53 -14.38
CA ASN A 215 18.80 4.42 -15.33
C ASN A 215 18.86 3.06 -14.61
N ASN A 216 19.74 2.93 -13.61
CA ASN A 216 19.85 1.71 -12.80
C ASN A 216 18.53 1.39 -12.10
N PHE A 217 17.93 2.38 -11.44
CA PHE A 217 16.66 2.23 -10.74
C PHE A 217 15.53 1.81 -11.68
N PHE A 218 15.37 2.52 -12.80
CA PHE A 218 14.32 2.25 -13.78
C PHE A 218 14.50 0.88 -14.44
N ARG A 219 15.73 0.41 -14.62
CA ARG A 219 15.98 -0.93 -15.15
C ARG A 219 15.52 -2.01 -14.16
N ASP A 220 15.85 -1.88 -12.89
CA ASP A 220 15.41 -2.83 -11.85
C ASP A 220 13.90 -2.75 -11.61
N LEU A 221 13.34 -1.55 -11.62
CA LEU A 221 11.89 -1.34 -11.51
C LEU A 221 11.15 -1.97 -12.69
N SER A 222 11.63 -1.77 -13.92
CA SER A 222 11.07 -2.40 -15.12
C SER A 222 11.05 -3.92 -14.99
N ARG A 223 12.14 -4.54 -14.53
CA ARG A 223 12.19 -5.99 -14.29
C ARG A 223 11.14 -6.45 -13.28
N ILE A 224 10.93 -5.70 -12.20
CA ILE A 224 9.89 -5.99 -11.20
C ILE A 224 8.49 -5.92 -11.84
N PHE A 225 8.18 -4.84 -12.57
CA PHE A 225 6.89 -4.70 -13.27
C PHE A 225 6.64 -5.86 -14.23
N LEU A 226 7.65 -6.21 -15.03
CA LEU A 226 7.56 -7.33 -15.96
C LEU A 226 7.40 -8.65 -15.23
N SER A 227 8.08 -8.88 -14.10
CA SER A 227 7.93 -10.11 -13.33
C SER A 227 6.55 -10.25 -12.70
N LEU A 228 5.98 -9.17 -12.17
CA LEU A 228 4.61 -9.16 -11.65
C LEU A 228 3.56 -9.37 -12.74
N ALA A 229 3.81 -8.85 -13.94
CA ALA A 229 2.92 -8.97 -15.10
C ALA A 229 3.02 -10.33 -15.82
N LYS A 230 3.99 -11.20 -15.50
CA LYS A 230 4.14 -12.53 -16.13
C LYS A 230 2.93 -13.45 -15.93
N ILE A 231 2.22 -13.30 -14.82
CA ILE A 231 1.12 -14.20 -14.46
C ILE A 231 -0.20 -13.43 -14.46
N PRO A 232 -1.06 -13.63 -15.47
CA PRO A 232 -2.38 -13.04 -15.48
C PRO A 232 -3.21 -13.63 -14.34
N LEU A 233 -3.83 -12.76 -13.56
CA LEU A 233 -4.78 -13.10 -12.53
C LEU A 233 -6.21 -13.04 -13.06
N GLN A 234 -7.11 -13.76 -12.40
CA GLN A 234 -8.54 -13.61 -12.63
C GLN A 234 -9.03 -12.31 -11.99
N LYS A 235 -10.16 -11.78 -12.47
CA LYS A 235 -10.85 -10.68 -11.81
C LYS A 235 -11.24 -11.09 -10.38
N ILE A 236 -10.47 -10.65 -9.40
CA ILE A 236 -10.86 -10.75 -7.99
C ILE A 236 -11.78 -9.55 -7.73
N VAL A 237 -13.10 -9.82 -7.78
CA VAL A 237 -14.26 -9.02 -7.34
C VAL A 237 -14.06 -7.51 -7.11
N ASP A 238 -14.88 -6.72 -7.82
CA ASP A 238 -15.16 -5.27 -7.72
C ASP A 238 -14.18 -4.38 -6.93
N MET A 239 -13.52 -3.47 -7.66
CA MET A 239 -12.92 -2.24 -7.13
C MET A 239 -13.77 -1.72 -5.96
N PRO A 240 -13.19 -1.48 -4.77
CA PRO A 240 -13.96 -1.11 -3.59
C PRO A 240 -14.88 0.06 -3.93
N ARG A 241 -16.19 -0.20 -3.99
CA ARG A 241 -17.22 0.83 -4.18
C ARG A 241 -17.30 1.77 -2.97
N ASP A 242 -16.64 1.41 -1.88
CA ASP A 242 -16.66 2.07 -0.57
C ASP A 242 -15.40 2.91 -0.31
N TYR A 243 -14.90 3.64 -1.31
CA TYR A 243 -14.22 4.89 -0.95
C TYR A 243 -15.30 5.84 -0.43
N THR A 244 -15.50 5.82 0.89
CA THR A 244 -16.32 6.81 1.58
C THR A 244 -15.62 8.16 1.46
N TYR A 245 -15.85 8.85 0.35
CA TYR A 245 -15.45 10.23 0.19
C TYR A 245 -16.16 11.05 1.26
N CYS A 246 -15.38 11.67 2.14
CA CYS A 246 -15.91 12.61 3.10
C CYS A 246 -16.00 13.98 2.40
N THR A 247 -16.98 14.19 1.53
CA THR A 247 -17.07 15.49 0.85
C THR A 247 -18.44 16.13 1.04
N THR A 248 -18.40 17.29 1.68
CA THR A 248 -19.39 18.39 1.64
C THR A 248 -19.53 19.00 0.24
N ASP A 249 -18.69 18.59 -0.71
CA ASP A 249 -18.36 19.39 -1.87
C ASP A 249 -19.05 18.89 -3.15
N ALA A 250 -19.90 19.77 -3.72
CA ALA A 250 -20.56 19.58 -5.01
C ALA A 250 -19.54 19.29 -6.12
N TYR A 251 -18.34 19.85 -6.04
CA TYR A 251 -17.28 19.60 -7.01
C TYR A 251 -16.83 18.14 -7.05
N VAL A 252 -16.60 17.53 -5.88
CA VAL A 252 -16.18 16.12 -5.81
C VAL A 252 -17.32 15.18 -6.19
N ALA A 253 -18.55 15.46 -5.76
CA ALA A 253 -19.72 14.69 -6.19
C ALA A 253 -19.90 14.75 -7.72
N SER A 254 -19.67 15.92 -8.33
CA SER A 254 -19.70 16.11 -9.78
C SER A 254 -18.66 15.25 -10.49
N ALA A 255 -17.41 15.32 -10.03
CA ALA A 255 -16.30 14.54 -10.58
C ALA A 255 -16.57 13.04 -10.48
N LEU A 256 -17.04 12.56 -9.32
CA LEU A 256 -17.38 11.15 -9.11
C LEU A 256 -18.53 10.67 -10.00
N ALA A 257 -19.61 11.45 -10.11
CA ALA A 257 -20.73 11.14 -11.00
C ALA A 257 -20.26 11.08 -12.46
N ALA A 258 -19.45 12.04 -12.89
CA ALA A 258 -18.90 12.09 -14.24
C ALA A 258 -17.95 10.93 -14.51
N MET A 259 -16.99 10.66 -13.62
CA MET A 259 -16.05 9.54 -13.75
C MET A 259 -16.80 8.21 -13.89
N ARG A 260 -17.87 7.99 -13.11
CA ARG A 260 -18.73 6.80 -13.26
C ARG A 260 -19.39 6.73 -14.63
N ALA A 261 -19.88 7.85 -15.17
CA ALA A 261 -20.54 7.91 -16.46
C ALA A 261 -19.56 7.71 -17.63
N ILE A 262 -18.37 8.30 -17.56
CA ILE A 262 -17.38 8.31 -18.64
C ILE A 262 -16.38 7.15 -18.55
N PHE A 263 -16.43 6.31 -17.51
CA PHE A 263 -15.58 5.12 -17.36
C PHE A 263 -15.46 4.28 -18.65
N PRO A 264 -16.54 4.00 -19.41
CA PRO A 264 -16.45 3.22 -20.64
C PRO A 264 -15.72 3.90 -21.80
N LEU A 265 -15.44 5.20 -21.70
CA LEU A 265 -14.71 5.99 -22.70
C LEU A 265 -13.19 5.89 -22.51
N PHE A 266 -12.73 5.66 -21.28
CA PHE A 266 -11.30 5.54 -20.95
C PHE A 266 -10.81 4.09 -21.01
N PHE A 267 -11.62 3.11 -20.56
CA PHE A 267 -11.19 1.71 -20.54
C PHE A 267 -11.64 0.94 -21.79
N ARG A 268 -10.65 0.33 -22.45
CA ARG A 268 -10.78 -0.51 -23.65
C ARG A 268 -11.74 -1.67 -23.43
N ARG A 269 -12.66 -1.88 -24.38
CA ARG A 269 -13.72 -2.90 -24.24
C ARG A 269 -13.17 -4.33 -24.21
N ASP A 270 -12.10 -4.57 -24.95
CA ASP A 270 -11.42 -5.85 -25.04
C ASP A 270 -10.65 -6.20 -23.76
N LEU A 271 -10.15 -5.20 -23.01
CA LEU A 271 -9.40 -5.40 -21.77
C LEU A 271 -10.26 -5.43 -20.49
N ARG A 272 -11.55 -5.08 -20.56
CA ARG A 272 -12.48 -5.05 -19.39
C ARG A 272 -12.60 -6.36 -18.63
N ARG A 273 -12.37 -7.49 -19.31
CA ARG A 273 -12.45 -8.83 -18.74
C ARG A 273 -11.08 -9.46 -18.49
N GLY A 274 -10.01 -8.70 -18.74
CA GLY A 274 -8.63 -9.11 -18.53
C GLY A 274 -7.75 -8.76 -19.73
N PRO A 275 -6.42 -8.92 -19.57
CA PRO A 275 -5.77 -9.51 -18.42
C PRO A 275 -5.80 -8.60 -17.17
N PHE A 276 -5.80 -9.23 -15.99
CA PHE A 276 -5.53 -8.57 -14.71
C PHE A 276 -4.17 -9.00 -14.24
N PHE A 277 -3.47 -8.14 -13.51
CA PHE A 277 -2.13 -8.43 -13.01
C PHE A 277 -2.04 -8.14 -11.53
N PHE A 278 -1.12 -8.82 -10.87
CA PHE A 278 -0.79 -8.48 -9.49
C PHE A 278 -0.05 -7.14 -9.45
N THR A 279 -0.48 -6.22 -8.61
CA THR A 279 0.13 -4.90 -8.47
C THR A 279 0.23 -4.53 -6.99
N LEU A 280 1.41 -4.06 -6.59
CA LEU A 280 1.63 -3.44 -5.30
C LEU A 280 1.09 -2.01 -5.36
N THR A 281 -0.04 -1.75 -4.70
CA THR A 281 -0.73 -0.45 -4.82
C THR A 281 -0.03 0.68 -4.07
N ASP A 282 0.85 0.34 -3.12
CA ASP A 282 1.63 1.30 -2.33
C ASP A 282 3.14 1.20 -2.62
N LEU A 283 3.49 1.10 -3.91
CA LEU A 283 4.90 1.12 -4.35
C LEU A 283 5.46 2.56 -4.29
N HIS A 284 5.72 3.05 -3.08
CA HIS A 284 6.24 4.37 -2.79
C HIS A 284 7.77 4.35 -2.53
N GLN A 285 8.45 5.47 -2.73
CA GLN A 285 9.90 5.62 -2.44
C GLN A 285 10.32 5.24 -1.01
N SER A 286 9.40 5.27 -0.04
CA SER A 286 9.67 4.84 1.34
C SER A 286 9.60 3.34 1.56
N ASN A 287 9.04 2.60 0.60
CA ASN A 287 8.87 1.14 0.64
C ASN A 287 9.90 0.41 -0.25
N ILE A 288 10.86 1.14 -0.82
CA ILE A 288 11.93 0.62 -1.68
C ILE A 288 13.28 0.89 -1.03
N LEU A 289 14.06 -0.17 -0.81
CA LEU A 289 15.45 -0.09 -0.41
C LEU A 289 16.36 -0.22 -1.63
N VAL A 290 17.37 0.65 -1.70
CA VAL A 290 18.35 0.67 -2.77
C VAL A 290 19.78 0.70 -2.25
N ASP A 291 20.72 0.23 -3.07
CA ASP A 291 22.15 0.40 -2.82
C ASP A 291 22.63 1.81 -3.21
N LYS A 292 23.96 2.04 -3.12
CA LYS A 292 24.59 3.32 -3.46
C LYS A 292 24.47 3.71 -4.95
N TYR A 293 24.11 2.78 -5.83
CA TYR A 293 23.96 2.98 -7.27
C TYR A 293 22.49 2.95 -7.69
N TRP A 294 21.56 2.99 -6.73
CA TRP A 294 20.12 2.90 -6.93
C TRP A 294 19.61 1.57 -7.49
N HIS A 295 20.40 0.50 -7.35
CA HIS A 295 19.87 -0.83 -7.61
C HIS A 295 18.91 -1.23 -6.50
N ILE A 296 17.76 -1.80 -6.87
CA ILE A 296 16.73 -2.21 -5.90
C ILE A 296 17.23 -3.45 -5.16
N THR A 297 17.44 -3.30 -3.85
CA THR A 297 17.92 -4.40 -3.00
C THR A 297 16.79 -5.07 -2.24
N CYS A 298 15.68 -4.38 -1.99
CA CYS A 298 14.53 -4.95 -1.28
C CYS A 298 13.27 -4.07 -1.43
N LEU A 299 12.11 -4.71 -1.63
CA LEU A 299 10.79 -4.09 -1.47
C LEU A 299 10.22 -4.47 -0.10
N ILE A 300 9.86 -3.46 0.69
CA ILE A 300 9.27 -3.65 2.02
C ILE A 300 7.80 -3.22 2.01
N ASP A 301 7.13 -3.46 3.14
CA ASP A 301 5.73 -3.07 3.36
C ASP A 301 4.73 -3.63 2.33
N LEU A 302 4.67 -4.95 2.25
CA LEU A 302 3.89 -5.69 1.26
C LEU A 302 2.41 -5.91 1.67
N GLU A 303 1.86 -4.98 2.46
CA GLU A 303 0.50 -5.09 3.02
C GLU A 303 -0.61 -4.87 1.98
N TRP A 304 -0.30 -4.21 0.85
CA TRP A 304 -1.28 -3.86 -0.17
C TRP A 304 -0.91 -4.40 -1.56
N GLY A 305 -1.30 -5.65 -1.81
CA GLY A 305 -1.31 -6.25 -3.13
C GLY A 305 -2.74 -6.38 -3.68
N CYS A 306 -2.95 -6.02 -4.94
CA CYS A 306 -4.25 -6.12 -5.60
C CYS A 306 -4.13 -6.73 -6.99
N SER A 307 -5.21 -7.35 -7.47
CA SER A 307 -5.36 -7.74 -8.87
C SER A 307 -6.03 -6.60 -9.63
N LEU A 308 -5.27 -5.89 -10.47
CA LEU A 308 -5.74 -4.72 -11.20
C LEU A 308 -5.82 -5.00 -12.70
N PRO A 309 -6.75 -4.35 -13.44
CA PRO A 309 -6.76 -4.37 -14.90
C PRO A 309 -5.42 -3.95 -15.48
N ALA A 310 -5.04 -4.50 -16.64
CA ALA A 310 -3.82 -4.13 -17.36
C ALA A 310 -3.64 -2.61 -17.52
N GLU A 311 -4.72 -1.90 -17.83
CA GLU A 311 -4.73 -0.44 -18.04
C GLU A 311 -4.48 0.37 -16.77
N MET A 312 -4.45 -0.27 -15.59
CA MET A 312 -4.16 0.38 -14.31
C MET A 312 -2.71 0.17 -13.85
N ILE A 313 -1.92 -0.65 -14.56
CA ILE A 313 -0.48 -0.70 -14.35
C ILE A 313 0.12 0.56 -14.97
N GLN A 314 0.78 1.36 -14.16
CA GLN A 314 1.32 2.65 -14.58
C GLN A 314 2.62 2.96 -13.84
N PRO A 315 3.50 3.80 -14.45
CA PRO A 315 4.69 4.28 -13.76
C PRO A 315 4.31 5.02 -12.47
N PRO A 316 5.15 4.94 -11.42
CA PRO A 316 4.89 5.66 -10.17
C PRO A 316 4.71 7.17 -10.38
N HIS A 317 3.67 7.74 -9.78
CA HIS A 317 3.34 9.16 -9.91
C HIS A 317 4.38 10.08 -9.25
N TRP A 318 5.10 9.57 -8.24
CA TRP A 318 6.07 10.32 -7.44
C TRP A 318 7.44 10.51 -8.13
N PHE A 319 7.61 10.11 -9.40
CA PHE A 319 8.86 10.30 -10.14
C PHE A 319 9.37 11.75 -10.14
N THR A 320 8.47 12.74 -10.16
CA THR A 320 8.84 14.16 -10.08
C THR A 320 8.99 14.68 -8.64
N ASN A 321 8.91 13.80 -7.64
CA ASN A 321 8.89 14.15 -6.20
C ASN A 321 7.76 15.13 -5.82
N LYS A 322 6.68 15.17 -6.62
CA LYS A 322 5.47 15.97 -6.38
C LYS A 322 4.33 15.09 -5.90
N ALA A 323 3.44 15.67 -5.11
CA ALA A 323 2.17 15.05 -4.77
C ALA A 323 1.27 14.95 -6.02
N VAL A 324 0.34 14.00 -6.02
CA VAL A 324 -0.54 13.71 -7.16
C VAL A 324 -1.32 14.93 -7.66
N ASP A 325 -1.78 15.78 -6.73
CA ASP A 325 -2.54 16.99 -7.01
C ASP A 325 -1.70 18.13 -7.62
N GLN A 326 -0.37 18.04 -7.47
CA GLN A 326 0.63 19.02 -7.91
C GLN A 326 1.42 18.56 -9.16
N MET A 327 1.09 17.39 -9.72
CA MET A 327 1.74 16.91 -10.93
C MET A 327 1.52 17.86 -12.11
N ASP A 328 2.61 18.18 -12.81
CA ASP A 328 2.57 18.79 -14.13
C ASP A 328 2.73 17.70 -15.20
N ALA A 329 1.88 17.73 -16.22
CA ALA A 329 1.84 16.68 -17.23
C ALA A 329 3.06 16.68 -18.13
N ALA A 330 3.62 17.86 -18.45
CA ALA A 330 4.79 17.95 -19.34
C ALA A 330 6.05 17.49 -18.63
N GLU A 331 6.30 17.99 -17.42
CA GLU A 331 7.44 17.58 -16.59
C GLU A 331 7.40 16.07 -16.27
N TYR A 332 6.22 15.54 -15.93
CA TYR A 332 6.08 14.12 -15.66
C TYR A 332 6.32 13.28 -16.92
N ASN A 333 5.91 13.76 -18.10
CA ASN A 333 6.08 13.02 -19.34
C ASN A 333 7.56 12.82 -19.71
N ASP A 334 8.43 13.78 -19.39
CA ASP A 334 9.86 13.67 -19.69
C ASP A 334 10.50 12.49 -18.95
N ILE A 335 10.29 12.39 -17.63
CA ILE A 335 10.80 11.28 -16.81
C ILE A 335 10.06 9.97 -17.09
N ARG A 336 8.76 10.04 -17.43
CA ARG A 336 7.97 8.89 -17.85
C ARG A 336 8.57 8.28 -19.13
N LEU A 337 8.87 9.09 -20.14
CA LEU A 337 9.47 8.62 -21.39
C LEU A 337 10.84 7.98 -21.18
N GLU A 338 11.66 8.54 -20.27
CA GLU A 338 12.93 7.91 -19.87
C GLU A 338 12.69 6.49 -19.32
N PHE A 339 11.73 6.33 -18.39
CA PHE A 339 11.35 5.02 -17.87
C PHE A 339 10.78 4.09 -18.95
N MET A 340 9.90 4.59 -19.82
CA MET A 340 9.27 3.77 -20.87
C MET A 340 10.29 3.23 -21.87
N ASN A 341 11.29 4.02 -22.26
CA ASN A 341 12.35 3.57 -23.15
C ASN A 341 13.12 2.39 -22.52
N ILE A 342 13.42 2.46 -21.23
CA ILE A 342 14.10 1.38 -20.50
C ILE A 342 13.19 0.15 -20.34
N LEU A 343 11.90 0.34 -20.08
CA LEU A 343 10.93 -0.75 -19.99
C LEU A 343 10.82 -1.50 -21.32
N GLU A 344 10.76 -0.79 -22.44
CA GLU A 344 10.74 -1.38 -23.79
C GLU A 344 12.02 -2.17 -24.11
N GLU A 345 13.19 -1.67 -23.67
CA GLU A 345 14.46 -2.41 -23.78
C GLU A 345 14.44 -3.72 -22.99
N GLU A 346 14.00 -3.69 -21.72
CA GLU A 346 13.93 -4.88 -20.87
C GLU A 346 12.89 -5.89 -21.38
N GLU A 347 11.75 -5.42 -21.91
CA GLU A 347 10.77 -6.29 -22.58
C GLU A 347 11.34 -6.96 -23.82
N ARG A 348 12.10 -6.24 -24.65
CA ARG A 348 12.74 -6.80 -25.84
C ARG A 348 13.75 -7.87 -25.46
N ALA A 349 14.58 -7.60 -24.45
CA ALA A 349 15.54 -8.56 -23.93
C ALA A 349 14.84 -9.84 -23.42
N LEU A 350 13.69 -9.74 -22.75
CA LEU A 350 12.92 -10.91 -22.33
C LEU A 350 12.34 -11.70 -23.52
N LYS A 351 11.83 -11.02 -24.55
CA LYS A 351 11.32 -11.68 -25.76
C LYS A 351 12.42 -12.48 -26.47
N ASP A 352 13.63 -11.94 -26.53
CA ASP A 352 14.78 -12.61 -27.15
C ASP A 352 15.19 -13.89 -26.40
N THR A 353 14.82 -14.03 -25.10
CA THR A 353 15.03 -15.26 -24.32
C THR A 353 13.96 -16.34 -24.53
N GLY A 354 12.95 -16.10 -25.38
CA GLY A 354 11.92 -17.09 -25.73
C GLY A 354 10.74 -17.18 -24.74
N LEU A 355 10.68 -16.30 -23.74
CA LEU A 355 9.51 -16.14 -22.86
C LEU A 355 8.46 -15.27 -23.57
N THR A 356 7.45 -15.91 -24.15
CA THR A 356 6.34 -15.21 -24.81
C THR A 356 5.43 -14.59 -23.75
N LEU A 357 5.50 -13.26 -23.60
CA LEU A 357 4.43 -12.49 -22.98
C LEU A 357 3.19 -12.49 -23.91
N GLU A 358 2.01 -12.37 -23.31
CA GLU A 358 0.70 -12.16 -23.94
C GLU A 358 0.75 -11.18 -25.14
N PRO A 359 -0.24 -11.17 -26.06
CA PRO A 359 -0.14 -10.52 -27.36
C PRO A 359 0.15 -9.01 -27.34
N GLU A 360 -0.05 -8.33 -26.20
CA GLU A 360 0.25 -6.91 -26.04
C GLU A 360 1.23 -6.68 -24.88
N SER A 361 2.30 -5.91 -25.14
CA SER A 361 3.34 -5.65 -24.14
C SER A 361 2.88 -4.65 -23.08
N VAL A 362 3.46 -4.73 -21.87
CA VAL A 362 3.14 -3.81 -20.76
C VAL A 362 3.50 -2.39 -21.14
N SER A 363 4.62 -2.18 -21.84
CA SER A 363 5.02 -0.87 -22.36
C SER A 363 3.98 -0.26 -23.31
N SER A 364 3.44 -1.07 -24.23
CA SER A 364 2.43 -0.65 -25.20
C SER A 364 1.16 -0.18 -24.49
N ILE A 365 0.69 -0.97 -23.52
CA ILE A 365 -0.49 -0.62 -22.71
C ILE A 365 -0.24 0.67 -21.94
N MET A 366 0.90 0.81 -21.27
CA MET A 366 1.26 2.03 -20.53
C MET A 366 1.31 3.27 -21.43
N ASN A 367 1.90 3.18 -22.62
CA ASN A 367 1.94 4.31 -23.56
C ASN A 367 0.53 4.66 -24.08
N GLN A 368 -0.28 3.67 -24.43
CA GLN A 368 -1.66 3.91 -24.86
C GLN A 368 -2.53 4.52 -23.76
N THR A 369 -2.37 4.08 -22.51
CA THR A 369 -3.12 4.66 -21.37
C THR A 369 -2.73 6.11 -21.11
N TRP A 370 -1.48 6.48 -21.38
CA TRP A 370 -1.04 7.87 -21.36
C TRP A 370 -1.72 8.70 -22.46
N GLU A 371 -1.67 8.23 -23.72
CA GLU A 371 -2.23 8.92 -24.89
C GLU A 371 -3.76 9.11 -24.80
N SER A 372 -4.47 8.10 -24.30
CA SER A 372 -5.93 8.12 -24.15
C SER A 372 -6.43 8.88 -22.91
N GLY A 373 -5.53 9.24 -21.99
CA GLY A 373 -5.86 9.84 -20.70
C GLY A 373 -6.31 8.85 -19.62
N THR A 374 -6.31 7.55 -19.91
CA THR A 374 -6.65 6.47 -18.95
C THR A 374 -5.68 6.41 -17.78
N PHE A 375 -4.42 6.82 -17.97
CA PHE A 375 -3.46 7.03 -16.89
C PHE A 375 -4.02 7.97 -15.82
N TRP A 376 -4.49 9.15 -16.22
CA TRP A 376 -5.04 10.15 -15.30
C TRP A 376 -6.33 9.67 -14.65
N PHE A 377 -7.17 8.97 -15.41
CA PHE A 377 -8.39 8.37 -14.87
C PHE A 377 -8.08 7.31 -13.81
N SER A 378 -7.15 6.41 -14.08
CA SER A 378 -6.71 5.36 -13.15
C SER A 378 -6.09 5.96 -11.89
N LEU A 379 -5.21 6.94 -12.04
CA LEU A 379 -4.58 7.65 -10.91
C LEU A 379 -5.61 8.42 -10.06
N ALA A 380 -6.64 8.99 -10.67
CA ALA A 380 -7.73 9.66 -9.97
C ALA A 380 -8.60 8.67 -9.16
N LEU A 381 -8.81 7.45 -9.67
CA LEU A 381 -9.53 6.40 -8.94
C LEU A 381 -8.75 5.90 -7.72
N THR A 382 -7.42 5.86 -7.78
CA THR A 382 -6.57 5.34 -6.71
C THR A 382 -6.11 6.42 -5.74
N SER A 383 -6.37 7.70 -6.02
CA SER A 383 -5.99 8.84 -5.17
C SER A 383 -7.22 9.63 -4.71
N PRO A 384 -7.76 9.34 -3.51
CA PRO A 384 -8.91 10.07 -2.98
C PRO A 384 -8.69 11.57 -2.86
N THR A 385 -7.46 12.01 -2.56
CA THR A 385 -7.09 13.43 -2.48
C THR A 385 -6.79 14.03 -3.86
N GLY A 386 -6.30 13.23 -4.80
CA GLY A 386 -5.96 13.68 -6.15
C GLY A 386 -7.16 13.80 -7.10
N ILE A 387 -8.27 13.09 -6.83
CA ILE A 387 -9.39 12.96 -7.76
C ILE A 387 -9.92 14.31 -8.27
N PHE A 388 -10.04 15.31 -7.40
CA PHE A 388 -10.52 16.64 -7.79
C PHE A 388 -9.55 17.31 -8.76
N SER A 389 -8.27 17.44 -8.38
CA SER A 389 -7.25 18.09 -9.21
C SER A 389 -7.09 17.38 -10.55
N LEU A 390 -6.99 16.05 -10.53
CA LEU A 390 -6.79 15.23 -11.73
C LEU A 390 -7.99 15.29 -12.67
N PHE A 391 -9.22 15.24 -12.13
CA PHE A 391 -10.42 15.31 -12.96
C PHE A 391 -10.49 16.62 -13.74
N HIS A 392 -10.33 17.76 -13.06
CA HIS A 392 -10.49 19.07 -13.69
C HIS A 392 -9.32 19.43 -14.61
N LYS A 393 -8.09 19.06 -14.24
CA LYS A 393 -6.90 19.40 -15.03
C LYS A 393 -6.67 18.48 -16.23
N HIS A 394 -7.01 17.20 -16.13
CA HIS A 394 -6.58 16.19 -17.11
C HIS A 394 -7.72 15.38 -17.74
N ILE A 395 -8.82 15.13 -17.03
CA ILE A 395 -9.91 14.25 -17.52
C ILE A 395 -11.01 15.07 -18.22
N GLN A 396 -11.55 16.08 -17.54
CA GLN A 396 -12.65 16.92 -18.04
C GLN A 396 -12.29 17.62 -19.35
N PRO A 397 -11.07 18.19 -19.55
CA PRO A 397 -10.72 18.87 -20.79
C PRO A 397 -10.76 17.96 -22.03
N ILE A 398 -10.57 16.65 -21.87
CA ILE A 398 -10.71 15.67 -22.96
C ILE A 398 -12.16 15.63 -23.45
N MET A 399 -13.12 15.69 -22.53
CA MET A 399 -14.56 15.63 -22.83
C MET A 399 -15.11 16.97 -23.32
N THR A 400 -14.58 18.08 -22.77
CA THR A 400 -15.08 19.43 -23.06
C THR A 400 -14.30 20.16 -24.14
N LYS A 401 -13.34 19.51 -24.80
CA LYS A 401 -12.53 20.08 -25.90
C LYS A 401 -13.36 20.80 -26.96
N HIS A 402 -14.56 20.31 -27.26
CA HIS A 402 -15.48 20.86 -28.25
C HIS A 402 -16.69 21.59 -27.63
N CYS A 403 -16.71 21.77 -26.31
CA CYS A 403 -17.78 22.42 -25.56
C CYS A 403 -17.18 23.46 -24.60
N PRO A 404 -16.88 24.68 -25.07
CA PRO A 404 -16.20 25.70 -24.25
C PRO A 404 -17.07 26.25 -23.12
N ASP A 405 -18.40 26.22 -23.27
CA ASP A 405 -19.34 26.67 -22.23
C ASP A 405 -19.87 25.48 -21.42
N HIS A 406 -19.14 25.13 -20.36
CA HIS A 406 -19.47 24.02 -19.45
C HIS A 406 -19.46 24.44 -17.98
N GLY A 407 -19.62 25.74 -17.69
CA GLY A 407 -19.60 26.28 -16.32
C GLY A 407 -20.70 25.68 -15.42
N ALA A 408 -21.85 25.35 -15.99
CA ALA A 408 -22.98 24.73 -15.28
C ALA A 408 -22.73 23.28 -14.85
N PHE A 409 -21.60 22.67 -15.21
CA PHE A 409 -21.30 21.27 -14.91
C PHE A 409 -21.42 20.95 -13.41
N HIS A 410 -20.90 21.84 -12.54
CA HIS A 410 -20.93 21.66 -11.08
C HIS A 410 -22.30 21.89 -10.47
N GLU A 411 -23.21 22.54 -11.20
CA GLU A 411 -24.59 22.74 -10.76
C GLU A 411 -25.48 21.53 -11.10
N ILE A 412 -25.12 20.80 -12.17
CA ILE A 412 -25.91 19.70 -12.72
C ILE A 412 -25.44 18.34 -12.21
N MET A 413 -24.14 18.05 -12.30
CA MET A 413 -23.61 16.70 -12.04
C MET A 413 -23.80 16.15 -10.62
N PRO A 414 -23.83 16.96 -9.53
CA PRO A 414 -24.09 16.41 -8.20
C PRO A 414 -25.43 15.68 -8.09
N TRP A 415 -26.45 16.10 -8.84
CA TRP A 415 -27.78 15.47 -8.84
C TRP A 415 -27.79 14.08 -9.50
N TYR A 416 -26.77 13.76 -10.30
CA TYR A 416 -26.56 12.41 -10.85
C TYR A 416 -25.80 11.50 -9.86
N TRP A 417 -25.19 12.06 -8.81
CA TRP A 417 -24.58 11.28 -7.72
C TRP A 417 -25.62 10.84 -6.69
N THR A 418 -26.53 11.73 -6.31
CA THR A 418 -27.52 11.51 -5.25
C THR A 418 -28.74 12.42 -5.43
N THR A 419 -29.91 11.94 -5.02
CA THR A 419 -31.17 12.70 -5.10
C THR A 419 -31.31 13.75 -3.99
N ASP A 420 -30.62 13.57 -2.85
CA ASP A 420 -30.62 14.49 -1.70
C ASP A 420 -29.29 15.26 -1.60
N THR A 421 -28.81 15.86 -2.69
CA THR A 421 -27.54 16.61 -2.71
C THR A 421 -27.52 17.72 -1.66
N VAL A 422 -28.61 18.52 -1.60
CA VAL A 422 -28.71 19.66 -0.67
C VAL A 422 -28.79 19.19 0.78
N GLY A 423 -29.53 18.13 1.09
CA GLY A 423 -29.61 17.59 2.45
C GLY A 423 -28.28 16.98 2.90
N ILE A 424 -27.56 16.27 2.01
CA ILE A 424 -26.21 15.76 2.29
C ILE A 424 -25.26 16.92 2.55
N ALA A 425 -25.23 17.94 1.68
CA ALA A 425 -24.37 19.11 1.86
C ALA A 425 -24.66 19.83 3.18
N ARG A 426 -25.94 20.04 3.53
CA ARG A 426 -26.34 20.65 4.79
C ARG A 426 -25.88 19.83 6.01
N ARG A 427 -26.07 18.50 5.99
CA ARG A 427 -25.61 17.61 7.07
C ARG A 427 -24.10 17.67 7.21
N LYS A 428 -23.38 17.56 6.10
CA LYS A 428 -21.92 17.59 6.10
C LYS A 428 -21.34 18.96 6.53
N LEU A 429 -22.00 20.07 6.21
CA LEU A 429 -21.65 21.40 6.71
C LEU A 429 -21.87 21.51 8.22
N ALA A 430 -22.96 20.93 8.74
CA ALA A 430 -23.20 20.85 10.17
C ALA A 430 -22.12 19.98 10.87
N ASP A 431 -21.80 18.81 10.31
CA ASP A 431 -20.72 17.95 10.79
C ASP A 431 -19.37 18.68 10.80
N LYS A 432 -19.05 19.46 9.76
CA LYS A 432 -17.82 20.27 9.69
C LYS A 432 -17.82 21.36 10.76
N LYS A 433 -18.93 22.09 10.93
CA LYS A 433 -19.04 23.13 11.97
C LYS A 433 -18.83 22.53 13.37
N GLU A 434 -19.46 21.38 13.63
CA GLU A 434 -19.30 20.66 14.90
C GLU A 434 -17.85 20.17 15.09
N TYR A 435 -17.24 19.62 14.03
CA TYR A 435 -15.84 19.24 14.05
C TYR A 435 -14.92 20.43 14.34
N ASP A 436 -15.12 21.57 13.69
CA ASP A 436 -14.32 22.78 13.87
C ASP A 436 -14.45 23.32 15.30
N ASN A 437 -15.65 23.28 15.89
CA ASN A 437 -15.88 23.65 17.28
C ASN A 437 -15.10 22.73 18.23
N ARG A 438 -15.24 21.40 18.07
CA ARG A 438 -14.50 20.42 18.87
C ARG A 438 -12.99 20.55 18.70
N LEU A 439 -12.53 20.91 17.50
CA LEU A 439 -11.12 21.18 17.23
C LEU A 439 -10.66 22.41 18.02
N ARG A 440 -11.41 23.52 18.04
CA ARG A 440 -11.09 24.69 18.87
C ARG A 440 -11.04 24.36 20.36
N GLU A 441 -12.02 23.61 20.85
CA GLU A 441 -12.08 23.15 22.24
C GLU A 441 -10.83 22.34 22.60
N ALA A 442 -10.39 21.43 21.73
CA ALA A 442 -9.18 20.64 21.95
C ALA A 442 -7.92 21.52 22.09
N PHE A 443 -7.87 22.68 21.40
CA PHE A 443 -6.78 23.65 21.53
C PHE A 443 -7.02 24.71 22.62
N SER A 444 -8.09 24.60 23.41
CA SER A 444 -8.48 25.59 24.43
C SER A 444 -8.65 27.01 23.88
N ILE A 445 -9.06 27.16 22.61
CA ILE A 445 -9.33 28.46 21.99
C ILE A 445 -10.79 28.82 22.27
N SER A 446 -11.02 29.88 23.06
CA SER A 446 -12.36 30.36 23.39
C SER A 446 -13.09 30.93 22.17
N ASN A 447 -14.43 30.82 22.14
CA ASN A 447 -15.33 31.28 21.07
C ASN A 447 -15.37 32.82 20.81
N ASN A 448 -14.37 33.58 21.25
CA ASN A 448 -14.31 35.04 21.15
C ASN A 448 -13.09 35.53 20.37
N GLU A 449 -12.89 35.04 19.15
CA GLU A 449 -12.18 35.76 18.07
C GLU A 449 -12.92 35.59 16.74
#